data_AF-A0A7C1U765-F1
#
_entry.id   AF-A0A7C1U765-F1
#
_cell.length_a   1.000
_cell.length_b   1.000
_cell.length_c   1.000
_cell.angle_alpha   90.00
_cell.angle_beta   90.00
_cell.angle_gamma   90.00
#
_symmetry.space_group_name_H-M   'P 1'
#
loop_
_entity.id
_entity.type
_entity.pdbx_description
1 polymer ?
#
loop_
_entity_poly.entity_id
_entity_poly.type
_entity_poly.pdbx_seq_one_letter_code
_entity_poly.pdbx_strand_id
1 'polypeptide(L)'
;MNSMNRKNNFHKVTSFLATCAGITLACVCVLLIAGEYHSARSKFEIHDREVKGWEACRQANPTYYQASTEAVSSSTESLAEAKSNFWVRIPKVQLAGFLALGGLGSAAAGYLATWGIVLLARLCLGKFSGWLAVRLQGCPG
;
A
#
# COMPACT_ATOMS: atom_id res chain seq x y z
N MET A 1 -20.60 39.22 12.95
CA MET A 1 -20.48 38.21 11.86
C MET A 1 -19.81 36.94 12.43
N ASN A 2 -20.57 36.15 13.19
CA ASN A 2 -20.07 35.56 14.44
C ASN A 2 -20.21 34.03 14.48
N SER A 3 -19.17 33.30 14.86
CA SER A 3 -19.15 31.84 15.18
C SER A 3 -19.55 30.85 14.07
N MET A 4 -20.75 30.93 13.49
CA MET A 4 -21.24 30.01 12.45
C MET A 4 -20.35 30.00 11.21
N ASN A 5 -19.96 31.18 10.73
CA ASN A 5 -19.11 31.30 9.53
C ASN A 5 -17.71 30.69 9.75
N ARG A 6 -17.17 30.80 10.97
CA ARG A 6 -15.86 30.24 11.35
C ARG A 6 -15.90 28.71 11.50
N LYS A 7 -16.97 28.15 12.07
CA LYS A 7 -17.21 26.69 12.11
C LYS A 7 -17.34 26.11 10.70
N ASN A 8 -18.06 26.81 9.81
CA ASN A 8 -18.25 26.38 8.43
C ASN A 8 -16.93 26.39 7.64
N ASN A 9 -16.11 27.43 7.81
CA ASN A 9 -14.79 27.52 7.18
C ASN A 9 -13.81 26.46 7.71
N PHE A 10 -13.80 26.19 9.02
CA PHE A 10 -12.97 25.12 9.57
C PHE A 10 -13.37 23.76 9.02
N HIS A 11 -14.67 23.45 8.98
CA HIS A 11 -15.17 22.19 8.42
C HIS A 11 -14.80 22.03 6.94
N LYS A 12 -14.88 23.09 6.14
CA LYS A 12 -14.44 23.09 4.72
C LYS A 12 -12.95 22.79 4.58
N VAL A 13 -12.09 23.47 5.36
CA VAL A 13 -10.63 23.24 5.31
C VAL A 13 -10.28 21.83 5.77
N THR A 14 -10.90 21.34 6.83
CA THR A 14 -10.68 19.97 7.33
C THR A 14 -11.14 18.92 6.32
N SER A 15 -12.30 19.12 5.68
CA SER A 15 -12.80 18.23 4.64
C SER A 15 -11.89 18.20 3.42
N PHE A 16 -11.34 19.36 3.03
CA PHE A 16 -10.36 19.45 1.95
C PHE A 16 -9.09 18.66 2.28
N LEU A 17 -8.52 18.88 3.47
CA LEU A 17 -7.34 18.14 3.95
C LEU A 17 -7.59 16.63 4.04
N ALA A 18 -8.76 16.21 4.50
CA ALA A 18 -9.14 14.80 4.57
C ALA A 18 -9.23 14.16 3.19
N THR A 19 -9.73 14.91 2.20
CA THR A 19 -9.79 14.46 0.80
C THR A 19 -8.40 14.35 0.21
N CYS A 20 -7.54 15.35 0.41
CA CYS A 20 -6.14 15.30 -0.03
C CYS A 20 -5.37 14.15 0.60
N ALA A 21 -5.52 13.92 1.92
CA ALA A 21 -4.89 12.82 2.62
C ALA A 21 -5.35 11.46 2.10
N GLY A 22 -6.66 11.31 1.83
CA GLY A 22 -7.22 10.12 1.20
C GLY A 22 -6.65 9.86 -0.18
N ILE A 23 -6.60 10.87 -1.05
CA ILE A 23 -6.03 10.75 -2.41
C ILE A 23 -4.54 10.36 -2.33
N THR A 24 -3.75 11.03 -1.51
CA THR A 24 -2.32 10.71 -1.36
C THR A 24 -2.12 9.27 -0.89
N LEU A 25 -2.91 8.80 0.08
CA LEU A 25 -2.80 7.42 0.56
C LEU A 25 -3.20 6.40 -0.50
N ALA A 26 -4.26 6.68 -1.27
CA ALA A 26 -4.67 5.86 -2.40
C ALA A 26 -3.57 5.77 -3.47
N CYS A 27 -2.96 6.90 -3.83
CA CYS A 27 -1.84 6.95 -4.78
C CYS A 27 -0.64 6.12 -4.29
N VAL A 28 -0.25 6.27 -3.02
CA VAL A 28 0.86 5.49 -2.44
C VAL A 28 0.55 3.99 -2.47
N CYS A 29 -0.66 3.59 -2.08
CA CYS A 29 -1.05 2.18 -2.10
C CYS A 29 -1.06 1.58 -3.50
N VAL A 30 -1.54 2.31 -4.51
CA VAL A 30 -1.49 1.90 -5.91
C VAL A 30 -0.04 1.71 -6.38
N LEU A 31 0.86 2.64 -6.04
CA LEU A 31 2.28 2.55 -6.39
C LEU A 31 2.98 1.34 -5.74
N LEU A 32 2.69 1.06 -4.47
CA LEU A 32 3.25 -0.10 -3.77
C LEU A 32 2.77 -1.41 -4.40
N ILE A 33 1.46 -1.54 -4.66
CA ILE A 33 0.88 -2.72 -5.30
C ILE A 33 1.48 -2.92 -6.71
N ALA A 34 1.59 -1.85 -7.49
CA ALA A 34 2.19 -1.91 -8.82
C ALA A 34 3.68 -2.30 -8.78
N GLY A 35 4.43 -1.79 -7.81
CA GLY A 35 5.84 -2.12 -7.60
C GLY A 35 6.06 -3.59 -7.26
N GLU A 36 5.31 -4.11 -6.28
CA GLU A 36 5.35 -5.53 -5.89
C GLU A 36 4.96 -6.44 -7.05
N TYR A 37 3.88 -6.09 -7.78
CA TYR A 37 3.46 -6.83 -8.96
C TYR A 37 4.54 -6.86 -10.04
N HIS A 38 5.15 -5.72 -10.36
CA HIS A 38 6.17 -5.66 -11.41
C HIS A 38 7.44 -6.41 -11.03
N SER A 39 7.87 -6.30 -9.77
CA SER A 39 9.02 -7.02 -9.21
C SER A 39 8.82 -8.54 -9.23
N ALA A 40 7.65 -9.03 -8.81
CA ALA A 40 7.34 -10.46 -8.87
C ALA A 40 7.29 -10.98 -10.31
N ARG A 41 6.73 -10.18 -11.23
CA ARG A 41 6.66 -10.52 -12.66
C ARG A 41 8.04 -10.60 -13.29
N SER A 42 8.93 -9.65 -12.99
CA SER A 42 10.28 -9.62 -13.55
C SER A 42 11.12 -10.80 -13.08
N LYS A 43 11.05 -11.15 -11.78
CA LYS A 43 11.70 -12.36 -11.25
C LYS A 43 11.22 -13.64 -11.95
N PHE A 44 9.91 -13.76 -12.13
CA PHE A 44 9.34 -14.89 -12.86
C PHE A 44 9.84 -14.96 -14.32
N GLU A 45 9.88 -13.83 -15.03
CA GLU A 45 10.37 -13.79 -16.41
C GLU A 45 11.85 -14.15 -16.55
N ILE A 46 12.69 -13.81 -15.56
CA ILE A 46 14.10 -14.20 -15.54
C ILE A 46 14.22 -15.72 -15.43
N HIS A 47 13.57 -16.33 -14.44
CA HIS A 47 13.63 -17.78 -14.24
C HIS A 47 12.98 -18.56 -15.39
N ASP A 48 11.91 -18.03 -16.00
CA ASP A 48 11.28 -18.64 -17.18
C ASP A 48 12.25 -18.65 -18.38
N ARG A 49 13.03 -17.58 -18.56
CA ARG A 49 14.08 -17.53 -19.59
C ARG A 49 15.25 -18.47 -19.29
N GLU A 50 15.66 -18.57 -18.03
CA GLU A 50 16.73 -19.50 -17.61
C GLU A 50 16.33 -20.95 -17.92
N VAL A 51 15.12 -21.37 -17.53
CA VAL A 51 14.62 -22.73 -17.81
C VAL A 51 14.50 -22.98 -19.32
N LYS A 52 13.98 -22.02 -20.10
CA LYS A 52 13.94 -22.14 -21.57
C LYS A 52 15.34 -22.22 -22.20
N GLY A 53 16.32 -21.50 -21.63
CA GLY A 53 17.72 -21.59 -22.04
C GLY A 53 18.30 -22.98 -21.80
N TRP A 54 17.99 -23.58 -20.65
CA TRP A 54 18.36 -24.96 -20.34
C TRP A 54 17.67 -25.96 -21.26
N GLU A 55 16.39 -25.77 -21.60
CA GLU A 55 15.67 -26.63 -22.56
C GLU A 55 16.27 -26.53 -23.97
N ALA A 56 16.65 -25.34 -24.42
CA ALA A 56 17.36 -25.17 -25.69
C ALA A 56 18.75 -25.85 -25.65
N CYS A 57 19.47 -25.71 -24.52
CA CYS A 57 20.75 -26.39 -24.31
C CYS A 57 20.62 -27.91 -24.33
N ARG A 58 19.52 -28.47 -23.79
CA ARG A 58 19.19 -29.90 -23.85
C ARG A 58 19.09 -30.40 -25.28
N GLN A 59 18.51 -29.61 -26.19
CA GLN A 59 18.37 -29.97 -27.60
C GLN A 59 19.70 -29.86 -28.37
N ALA A 60 20.52 -28.85 -28.05
CA ALA A 60 21.78 -28.60 -28.75
C ALA A 60 22.96 -29.44 -28.25
N ASN A 61 23.08 -29.66 -26.94
CA ASN A 61 24.19 -30.37 -26.29
C ASN A 61 23.71 -31.18 -25.07
N PRO A 62 23.17 -32.39 -25.27
CA PRO A 62 22.56 -33.18 -24.21
C PRO A 62 23.54 -33.65 -23.14
N THR A 63 24.83 -33.85 -23.47
CA THR A 63 25.89 -34.24 -22.53
C THR A 63 26.21 -33.13 -21.54
N TYR A 64 26.28 -31.87 -21.99
CA TYR A 64 26.50 -30.72 -21.11
C TYR A 64 25.31 -30.49 -20.19
N TYR A 65 24.10 -30.66 -20.71
CA TYR A 65 22.86 -30.59 -19.93
C TYR A 65 22.83 -31.66 -18.82
N GLN A 66 23.21 -32.90 -19.14
CA GLN A 66 23.29 -33.98 -18.15
C GLN A 66 24.39 -33.73 -17.09
N ALA A 67 25.49 -33.08 -17.46
CA ALA A 67 26.53 -32.68 -16.51
C ALA A 67 26.10 -31.51 -15.61
N SER A 68 25.08 -30.75 -16.00
CA SER A 68 24.59 -29.55 -15.29
C SER A 68 23.23 -29.78 -14.62
N THR A 69 22.88 -31.03 -14.31
CA THR A 69 21.57 -31.41 -13.77
C THR A 69 21.20 -30.68 -12.47
N GLU A 70 22.16 -30.45 -11.57
CA GLU A 70 21.94 -29.69 -10.34
C GLU A 70 21.57 -28.21 -10.62
N ALA A 71 22.22 -27.59 -11.60
CA ALA A 71 21.93 -26.21 -12.00
C ALA A 71 20.55 -26.09 -12.68
N VAL A 72 20.21 -27.10 -13.51
CA VAL A 72 18.90 -27.20 -14.14
C VAL A 72 17.81 -27.39 -13.09
N SER A 73 17.99 -28.32 -12.13
CA SER A 73 17.01 -28.60 -11.09
C SER A 73 16.75 -27.37 -10.22
N SER A 74 17.82 -26.68 -9.81
CA SER A 74 17.75 -25.41 -9.08
C SER A 74 16.98 -24.33 -9.86
N SER A 75 17.24 -24.19 -11.17
CA SER A 75 16.54 -23.24 -12.04
C SER A 75 15.05 -23.57 -12.20
N THR A 76 14.69 -24.85 -12.25
CA THR A 76 13.27 -25.27 -12.29
C THR A 76 12.56 -25.09 -10.96
N GLU A 77 13.26 -25.29 -9.84
CA GLU A 77 12.71 -25.08 -8.50
C GLU A 77 12.45 -23.59 -8.23
N SER A 78 13.40 -22.71 -8.58
CA SER A 78 13.23 -21.26 -8.48
C SER A 78 12.10 -20.74 -9.36
N LEU A 79 11.89 -21.31 -10.55
CA LEU A 79 10.73 -21.01 -11.39
C LEU A 79 9.42 -21.46 -10.73
N ALA A 80 9.39 -22.64 -10.11
CA ALA A 80 8.21 -23.16 -9.43
C ALA A 80 7.83 -22.29 -8.22
N GLU A 81 8.83 -21.87 -7.43
CA GLU A 81 8.65 -20.92 -6.33
C GLU A 81 8.16 -19.56 -6.86
N ALA A 82 8.79 -19.02 -7.90
CA ALA A 82 8.37 -17.76 -8.51
C ALA A 82 6.93 -17.82 -9.04
N LYS A 83 6.52 -18.94 -9.63
CA LYS A 83 5.15 -19.18 -10.13
C LYS A 83 4.12 -19.29 -9.00
N SER A 84 4.54 -19.79 -7.84
CA SER A 84 3.69 -19.91 -6.64
C SER A 84 3.34 -18.56 -6.01
N ASN A 85 4.12 -17.50 -6.32
CA ASN A 85 3.84 -16.17 -5.83
C ASN A 85 2.46 -15.66 -6.29
N PHE A 86 1.71 -15.13 -5.32
CA PHE A 86 0.38 -14.58 -5.51
C PHE A 86 0.30 -13.57 -6.68
N TRP A 87 1.27 -12.64 -6.74
CA TRP A 87 1.33 -11.59 -7.77
C TRP A 87 1.53 -12.11 -9.19
N VAL A 88 2.23 -13.24 -9.37
CA VAL A 88 2.47 -13.85 -10.69
C VAL A 88 1.22 -14.57 -11.18
N ARG A 89 0.48 -15.20 -10.25
CA ARG A 89 -0.75 -15.96 -10.52
C ARG A 89 -1.94 -15.07 -10.88
N ILE A 90 -1.95 -13.82 -10.44
CA ILE A 90 -3.06 -12.90 -10.71
C ILE A 90 -3.11 -12.51 -12.20
N PRO A 91 -4.26 -12.68 -12.87
CA PRO A 91 -4.48 -12.15 -14.21
C PRO A 91 -4.55 -10.61 -14.17
N LYS A 92 -4.03 -9.97 -15.23
CA LYS A 92 -3.97 -8.49 -15.36
C LYS A 92 -5.31 -7.78 -15.11
N VAL A 93 -6.43 -8.45 -15.42
CA VAL A 93 -7.78 -7.90 -15.22
C VAL A 93 -8.17 -7.85 -13.74
N GLN A 94 -7.78 -8.86 -12.95
CA GLN A 94 -8.02 -8.86 -11.50
C GLN A 94 -7.11 -7.88 -10.77
N LEU A 95 -5.93 -7.56 -11.31
CA LEU A 95 -5.05 -6.52 -10.77
C LEU A 95 -5.74 -5.15 -10.73
N ALA A 96 -6.50 -4.79 -11.77
CA ALA A 96 -7.28 -3.55 -11.77
C ALA A 96 -8.33 -3.53 -10.65
N GLY A 97 -8.95 -4.69 -10.36
CA GLY A 97 -9.86 -4.86 -9.23
C GLY A 97 -9.16 -4.66 -7.87
N PHE A 98 -7.99 -5.26 -7.67
CA PHE A 98 -7.20 -5.07 -6.45
C PHE A 98 -6.71 -3.63 -6.29
N LEU A 99 -6.32 -2.97 -7.38
CA LEU A 99 -5.93 -1.56 -7.38
C LEU A 99 -7.12 -0.66 -7.03
N ALA A 100 -8.31 -0.94 -7.58
CA ALA A 100 -9.52 -0.18 -7.25
C ALA A 100 -9.93 -0.37 -5.78
N LEU A 101 -9.93 -1.61 -5.29
CA LEU A 101 -10.24 -1.94 -3.90
C LEU A 101 -9.22 -1.35 -2.93
N GLY A 102 -7.93 -1.48 -3.23
CA GLY A 102 -6.85 -0.90 -2.44
C GLY A 102 -6.91 0.62 -2.44
N GLY A 103 -7.14 1.25 -3.59
CA GLY A 103 -7.30 2.69 -3.71
C GLY A 103 -8.50 3.22 -2.92
N LEU A 104 -9.67 2.58 -3.02
CA LEU A 104 -10.88 2.95 -2.27
C LEU A 104 -10.70 2.76 -0.76
N GLY A 105 -10.14 1.61 -0.34
CA GLY A 105 -9.88 1.31 1.06
C GLY A 105 -8.92 2.32 1.69
N SER A 106 -7.85 2.67 0.98
CA SER A 106 -6.87 3.66 1.44
C SER A 106 -7.42 5.08 1.40
N ALA A 107 -8.22 5.45 0.41
CA ALA A 107 -8.89 6.75 0.40
C ALA A 107 -9.81 6.91 1.61
N ALA A 108 -10.60 5.88 1.93
CA ALA A 108 -11.46 5.85 3.11
C ALA A 108 -10.64 5.91 4.42
N ALA A 109 -9.53 5.18 4.49
CA ALA A 109 -8.65 5.19 5.65
C ALA A 109 -8.01 6.57 5.88
N GLY A 110 -7.49 7.23 4.85
CA GLY A 110 -6.92 8.58 4.94
C GLY A 110 -7.96 9.63 5.35
N TYR A 111 -9.18 9.50 4.84
CA TYR A 111 -10.29 10.36 5.23
C TYR A 111 -10.65 10.18 6.71
N LEU A 112 -10.85 8.94 7.17
CA LEU A 112 -11.19 8.61 8.56
C LEU A 112 -10.07 9.02 9.53
N ALA A 113 -8.81 8.80 9.17
CA ALA A 113 -7.67 9.20 9.99
C ALA A 113 -7.65 10.72 10.25
N THR A 114 -7.94 11.52 9.22
CA THR A 114 -7.98 12.98 9.33
C THR A 114 -9.08 13.44 10.28
N TRP A 115 -10.28 12.86 10.19
CA TRP A 115 -11.36 13.15 11.13
C TRP A 115 -11.07 12.66 12.55
N GLY A 116 -10.40 11.51 12.69
CA GLY A 116 -9.94 10.98 13.96
C GLY A 116 -9.01 11.96 14.69
N ILE A 117 -8.00 12.49 14.00
CA ILE A 117 -7.07 13.49 14.56
C ILE A 117 -7.82 14.76 14.98
N VAL A 118 -8.78 15.21 14.17
CA VAL A 118 -9.56 16.43 14.47
C VAL A 118 -10.44 16.23 15.71
N LEU A 119 -11.08 15.07 15.84
CA LEU A 119 -11.86 14.71 17.04
C LEU A 119 -10.96 14.62 18.27
N LEU A 120 -9.81 13.96 18.15
CA LEU A 120 -8.85 13.83 19.24
C LEU A 120 -8.33 15.19 19.70
N ALA A 121 -7.97 16.07 18.76
CA ALA A 121 -7.53 17.43 19.05
C ALA A 121 -8.61 18.23 19.79
N ARG A 122 -9.88 18.11 19.39
CA ARG A 122 -11.01 18.76 20.08
C ARG A 122 -11.20 18.23 21.50
N LEU A 123 -11.10 16.91 21.71
CA LEU A 123 -11.19 16.31 23.03
C LEU A 123 -10.03 16.74 23.94
N CYS A 124 -8.81 16.80 23.41
CA CYS A 124 -7.64 17.27 24.13
C CYS A 124 -7.78 18.75 24.54
N LEU A 125 -8.20 19.63 23.62
CA LEU A 125 -8.45 21.03 23.92
C LEU A 125 -9.60 21.22 24.93
N GLY A 126 -10.64 20.40 24.87
CA GLY A 126 -11.75 20.40 25.83
C GLY A 126 -11.31 19.98 27.24
N LYS A 127 -10.55 18.89 27.35
CA LYS A 127 -9.95 18.43 28.60
C LYS A 127 -8.97 19.47 29.16
N PHE A 128 -8.14 20.06 28.31
CA PHE A 128 -7.17 21.09 28.70
C PHE A 128 -7.85 22.37 29.20
N SER A 129 -8.87 22.87 28.49
CA SER A 129 -9.63 24.05 28.93
C SER A 129 -10.41 23.80 30.22
N GLY A 130 -11.01 22.62 30.40
CA GLY A 130 -11.64 22.24 31.67
C GLY A 130 -10.63 22.16 32.83
N TRP A 131 -9.45 21.57 32.59
CA TRP A 131 -8.37 21.54 33.58
C TRP A 131 -7.87 22.95 33.93
N LEU A 132 -7.73 23.83 32.93
CA LEU A 132 -7.30 25.22 33.10
C LEU A 132 -8.35 26.04 33.86
N ALA A 133 -9.63 25.80 33.62
CA ALA A 133 -10.74 26.42 34.36
C ALA A 133 -10.74 26.02 35.85
N VAL A 134 -10.51 24.73 36.16
CA VAL A 134 -10.37 24.25 37.55
C VAL A 134 -9.15 24.88 38.24
N ARG A 135 -8.02 25.03 37.52
CA ARG A 135 -6.82 25.70 38.06
C ARG A 135 -7.03 27.19 38.31
N LEU A 136 -7.78 27.89 37.45
CA LEU A 136 -8.06 29.33 37.60
C LEU A 136 -9.12 29.63 38.67
N GLN A 137 -10.11 28.76 38.89
CA GLN A 137 -11.06 28.89 40.02
C GLN A 137 -10.41 28.64 41.39
N GLY A 138 -9.19 28.08 41.43
CA GLY A 138 -8.42 27.86 42.65
C GLY A 138 -7.61 29.06 43.15
N CYS A 139 -7.71 30.23 42.53
CA CYS A 139 -7.16 31.48 43.06
C CYS A 139 -8.27 32.31 43.72
N PRO A 140 -8.53 32.15 45.03
CA PRO A 140 -9.30 33.14 45.77
C PRO A 140 -8.46 34.43 45.85
N GLY A 141 -9.03 35.53 45.38
CA GLY A 141 -8.55 36.88 45.71
C GLY A 141 -8.84 37.22 47.17
#